data_AF-A0A7C2LLP2-F1
#
_entry.id   AF-A0A7C2LLP2-F1
#
_cell.length_a   1.000
_cell.length_b   1.000
_cell.length_c   1.000
_cell.angle_alpha   90.00
_cell.angle_beta   90.00
_cell.angle_gamma   90.00
#
_symmetry.space_group_name_H-M   'P 1'
#
loop_
_entity.id
_entity.type
_entity.pdbx_description
1 polymer ?
#
loop_
_entity_poly.entity_id
_entity_poly.type
_entity_poly.pdbx_seq_one_letter_code
_entity_poly.pdbx_strand_id
1 'polypeptide(L)'
;MQRAPTPPAARYHTYARYLRERYETTVYRIAVDAGFSCPHRGPDRRGPGCSFCGDEGARAPYLTAAAGRVSSSSPSGAPVPLEEQIRHAAAFLRRRYRATRFLLYFQAFSGTNAPPAVLRSTYDRGLACLPFQELIVSTRPDCVDREKVALLASYRTTERDVWVELGAQSLQEHTLVRINRGHTVKDFYAAYSILKEYGLKTAVHLIFGLPGESRTD
;
A
#
# COMPACT_ATOMS: atom_id res chain seq x y z
N MET A 1 -6.27 43.37 13.99
CA MET A 1 -5.95 42.10 13.28
C MET A 1 -7.24 41.31 13.12
N GLN A 2 -7.81 41.25 11.92
CA GLN A 2 -9.01 40.45 11.66
C GLN A 2 -8.63 38.96 11.68
N ARG A 3 -9.29 38.17 12.53
CA ARG A 3 -9.14 36.71 12.55
C ARG A 3 -9.59 36.15 11.20
N ALA A 4 -8.74 35.34 10.57
CA ALA A 4 -9.12 34.61 9.37
C ALA A 4 -10.39 33.77 9.64
N PRO A 5 -11.32 33.70 8.69
CA PRO A 5 -12.55 32.94 8.86
C PRO A 5 -12.25 31.46 9.10
N THR A 6 -12.96 30.85 10.06
CA THR A 6 -12.87 29.43 10.35
C THR A 6 -13.23 28.64 9.08
N PRO A 7 -12.37 27.74 8.58
CA PRO A 7 -12.68 26.97 7.39
C PRO A 7 -13.94 26.12 7.62
N PRO A 8 -14.80 25.95 6.61
CA PRO A 8 -16.00 25.14 6.73
C PRO A 8 -15.64 23.70 7.15
N ALA A 9 -16.54 23.06 7.91
CA ALA A 9 -16.36 21.68 8.32
C ALA A 9 -16.07 20.79 7.11
N ALA A 10 -15.00 19.99 7.19
CA ALA A 10 -14.59 19.14 6.09
C ALA A 10 -15.71 18.16 5.72
N ARG A 11 -16.09 18.12 4.43
CA ARG A 11 -17.19 17.27 3.92
C ARG A 11 -16.90 15.77 3.98
N TYR A 12 -15.64 15.39 4.17
CA TYR A 12 -15.20 14.01 4.31
C TYR A 12 -14.11 13.92 5.37
N HIS A 13 -14.04 12.76 6.02
CA HIS A 13 -13.03 12.47 7.02
C HIS A 13 -11.75 12.02 6.30
N THR A 14 -10.75 12.91 6.26
CA THR A 14 -9.50 12.60 5.57
C THR A 14 -8.68 11.61 6.40
N TYR A 15 -7.96 10.71 5.74
CA TYR A 15 -7.10 9.77 6.45
C TYR A 15 -6.03 10.50 7.31
N ALA A 16 -5.51 11.64 6.86
CA ALA A 16 -4.61 12.47 7.68
C ALA A 16 -5.27 13.07 8.93
N ARG A 17 -6.59 13.33 8.90
CA ARG A 17 -7.37 13.72 10.08
C ARG A 17 -7.54 12.51 11.00
N TYR A 18 -7.95 11.38 10.47
CA TYR A 18 -8.08 10.10 11.21
C TYR A 18 -6.81 9.75 11.97
N LEU A 19 -5.66 9.80 11.31
CA LEU A 19 -4.38 9.49 11.94
C LEU A 19 -4.03 10.44 13.09
N ARG A 20 -4.29 11.75 12.94
CA ARG A 20 -4.03 12.74 14.00
C ARG A 20 -4.96 12.55 15.20
N GLU A 21 -6.23 12.20 14.96
CA GLU A 21 -7.19 11.90 16.03
C GLU A 21 -6.83 10.59 16.74
N ARG A 22 -6.34 9.56 16.02
CA ARG A 22 -6.01 8.24 16.58
C ARG A 22 -4.68 8.18 17.32
N TYR A 23 -3.67 8.92 16.86
CA TYR A 23 -2.29 8.83 17.38
C TYR A 23 -1.81 10.12 18.06
N GLU A 24 -2.65 11.15 18.13
CA GLU A 24 -2.39 12.44 18.79
C GLU A 24 -1.13 13.16 18.27
N THR A 25 -0.65 12.75 17.10
CA THR A 25 0.55 13.29 16.48
C THR A 25 0.56 13.00 14.99
N THR A 26 1.45 13.67 14.26
CA THR A 26 1.68 13.38 12.85
C THR A 26 2.48 12.09 12.71
N VAL A 27 1.92 11.14 11.98
CA VAL A 27 2.57 9.88 11.64
C VAL A 27 3.00 9.88 10.16
N TYR A 28 4.11 9.23 9.86
CA TYR A 28 4.69 9.25 8.51
C TYR A 28 4.74 7.85 7.91
N ARG A 29 4.25 7.69 6.68
CA ARG A 29 4.34 6.43 5.95
C ARG A 29 5.76 6.17 5.47
N ILE A 30 6.25 4.96 5.69
CA ILE A 30 7.45 4.40 5.08
C ILE A 30 7.00 3.31 4.11
N ALA A 31 6.89 3.67 2.83
CA ALA A 31 6.71 2.72 1.75
C ALA A 31 7.99 1.92 1.50
N VAL A 32 7.82 0.62 1.23
CA VAL A 32 8.90 -0.35 0.97
C VAL A 32 8.60 -1.20 -0.28
N ASP A 33 9.67 -1.66 -0.94
CA ASP A 33 9.61 -2.76 -1.91
C ASP A 33 10.24 -4.00 -1.30
N ALA A 34 9.40 -4.99 -0.98
CA ALA A 34 9.83 -6.22 -0.35
C ALA A 34 10.14 -7.36 -1.34
N GLY A 35 10.23 -7.07 -2.64
CA GLY A 35 10.54 -8.07 -3.66
C GLY A 35 9.31 -8.81 -4.22
N PHE A 36 8.10 -8.53 -3.73
CA PHE A 36 6.87 -9.14 -4.25
C PHE A 36 6.58 -8.73 -5.70
N SER A 37 6.02 -9.63 -6.49
CA SER A 37 5.58 -9.30 -7.84
C SER A 37 4.07 -9.06 -7.92
N CYS A 38 3.58 -8.76 -9.12
CA CYS A 38 2.17 -8.76 -9.49
C CYS A 38 1.89 -10.01 -10.35
N PRO A 39 0.76 -10.73 -10.16
CA PRO A 39 0.41 -11.88 -11.01
C PRO A 39 0.42 -11.51 -12.51
N HIS A 40 -0.03 -10.29 -12.84
CA HIS A 40 -0.03 -9.77 -14.22
C HIS A 40 1.33 -9.39 -14.77
N ARG A 41 2.37 -9.36 -13.94
CA ARG A 41 3.75 -9.11 -14.37
C ARG A 41 4.64 -10.34 -14.28
N GLY A 42 4.12 -11.50 -13.84
CA GLY A 42 4.91 -12.71 -13.67
C GLY A 42 5.97 -12.60 -12.56
N PRO A 43 6.71 -13.67 -12.27
CA PRO A 43 7.66 -13.71 -11.14
C PRO A 43 8.84 -12.73 -11.30
N ASP A 44 9.22 -12.38 -12.53
CA ASP A 44 10.34 -11.48 -12.85
C ASP A 44 9.93 -10.00 -12.99
N ARG A 45 8.63 -9.68 -12.80
CA ARG A 45 8.02 -8.36 -12.94
C ARG A 45 8.05 -7.79 -14.38
N ARG A 46 8.29 -8.61 -15.41
CA ARG A 46 8.43 -8.15 -16.82
C ARG A 46 7.19 -8.35 -17.68
N GLY A 47 6.19 -9.06 -17.17
CA GLY A 47 4.92 -9.23 -17.87
C GLY A 47 4.18 -7.91 -18.10
N PRO A 48 3.14 -7.93 -18.96
CA PRO A 48 2.52 -6.71 -19.50
C PRO A 48 1.88 -5.81 -18.45
N GLY A 49 1.43 -6.35 -17.31
CA GLY A 49 0.79 -5.55 -16.27
C GLY A 49 -0.56 -4.96 -16.70
N CYS A 50 -1.09 -4.06 -15.87
CA CYS A 50 -2.27 -3.27 -16.22
C CYS A 50 -1.85 -2.10 -17.12
N SER A 51 -2.72 -1.65 -18.02
CA SER A 51 -2.36 -0.66 -19.06
C SER A 51 -1.91 0.71 -18.52
N PHE A 52 -2.33 1.07 -17.30
CA PHE A 52 -1.95 2.31 -16.62
C PHE A 52 -0.71 2.16 -15.73
N CYS A 53 -0.22 0.95 -15.53
CA CYS A 53 0.83 0.65 -14.56
C CYS A 53 2.21 0.76 -15.20
N GLY A 54 3.07 1.63 -14.68
CA GLY A 54 4.48 1.70 -15.12
C GLY A 54 5.28 0.45 -14.74
N ASP A 55 6.46 0.27 -15.32
CA ASP A 55 7.31 -0.92 -15.15
C ASP A 55 7.68 -1.19 -13.69
N GLU A 56 7.86 -0.13 -12.89
CA GLU A 56 8.16 -0.22 -11.46
C GLU A 56 6.91 -0.39 -10.59
N GLY A 57 5.74 -0.58 -11.19
CA GLY A 57 4.49 -0.72 -10.46
C GLY A 57 4.09 0.57 -9.74
N ALA A 58 3.50 0.43 -8.55
CA ALA A 58 3.18 1.53 -7.65
C ALA A 58 4.31 1.82 -6.65
N ARG A 59 5.57 1.47 -6.96
CA ARG A 59 6.72 1.74 -6.09
C ARG A 59 6.80 3.24 -5.77
N ALA A 60 7.07 3.55 -4.51
CA ALA A 60 7.26 4.93 -4.10
C ALA A 60 8.47 5.54 -4.82
N PRO A 61 8.40 6.81 -5.28
CA PRO A 61 9.46 7.41 -6.09
C PRO A 61 10.84 7.35 -5.44
N TYR A 62 10.95 7.54 -4.12
CA TYR A 62 12.24 7.48 -3.43
C TYR A 62 12.85 6.08 -3.34
N LEU A 63 12.11 5.04 -3.75
CA LEU A 63 12.59 3.68 -3.90
C LEU A 63 13.06 3.39 -5.32
N THR A 64 13.01 4.35 -6.25
CA THR A 64 13.40 4.15 -7.65
C THR A 64 14.78 4.72 -7.95
N ALA A 65 15.49 4.11 -8.90
CA ALA A 65 16.81 4.56 -9.32
C ALA A 65 16.82 6.03 -9.77
N ALA A 66 15.69 6.50 -10.34
CA ALA A 66 15.52 7.88 -10.81
C ALA A 66 15.54 8.93 -9.69
N ALA A 67 15.30 8.56 -8.43
CA ALA A 67 15.23 9.53 -7.34
C ALA A 67 16.59 10.00 -6.82
N GLY A 68 17.72 9.46 -7.30
CA GLY A 68 19.08 9.95 -7.02
C GLY A 68 19.46 10.04 -5.53
N ARG A 69 18.66 9.47 -4.62
CA ARG A 69 18.77 9.63 -3.17
C ARG A 69 18.88 8.31 -2.41
N VAL A 70 18.41 7.23 -3.02
CA VAL A 70 18.68 5.83 -2.66
C VAL A 70 18.64 5.07 -3.98
N SER A 71 19.77 4.55 -4.43
CA SER A 71 19.75 3.67 -5.60
C SER A 71 18.93 2.44 -5.20
N SER A 72 17.85 2.14 -5.94
CA SER A 72 17.02 0.94 -5.76
C SER A 72 17.81 -0.36 -5.90
N SER A 73 19.01 -0.23 -6.45
CA SER A 73 20.07 -1.21 -6.51
C SER A 73 21.28 -0.75 -5.67
N SER A 74 21.89 -1.65 -4.91
CA SER A 74 23.26 -1.47 -4.43
C SER A 74 24.20 -1.12 -5.60
N PRO A 75 25.44 -0.62 -5.36
CA PRO A 75 26.44 -0.42 -6.42
C PRO A 75 26.67 -1.67 -7.31
N SER A 76 26.30 -2.85 -6.82
CA SER A 76 26.32 -4.15 -7.50
C SER A 76 25.07 -4.48 -8.34
N GLY A 77 24.05 -3.63 -8.41
CA GLY A 77 22.79 -3.92 -9.12
C GLY A 77 21.74 -4.69 -8.30
N ALA A 78 22.09 -5.18 -7.11
CA ALA A 78 21.20 -5.98 -6.26
C ALA A 78 20.14 -5.13 -5.53
N PRO A 79 18.89 -5.62 -5.33
CA PRO A 79 17.86 -4.89 -4.60
C PRO A 79 18.31 -4.50 -3.18
N VAL A 80 18.00 -3.28 -2.75
CA VAL A 80 18.30 -2.83 -1.38
C VAL A 80 17.46 -3.65 -0.38
N PRO A 81 18.08 -4.22 0.69
CA PRO A 81 17.34 -4.96 1.72
C PRO A 81 16.21 -4.15 2.36
N LEU A 82 15.13 -4.82 2.76
CA LEU A 82 13.94 -4.21 3.36
C LEU A 82 14.28 -3.32 4.57
N GLU A 83 15.09 -3.84 5.48
CA GLU A 83 15.52 -3.16 6.71
C GLU A 83 16.29 -1.88 6.40
N GLU A 84 17.11 -1.92 5.34
CA GLU A 84 17.91 -0.79 4.89
C GLU A 84 17.04 0.30 4.25
N GLN A 85 16.02 -0.08 3.47
CA GLN A 85 15.01 0.86 2.95
C GLN A 85 14.31 1.59 4.12
N ILE A 86 13.89 0.84 5.14
CA ILE A 86 13.22 1.39 6.33
C ILE A 86 14.15 2.36 7.08
N ARG A 87 15.40 1.94 7.33
CA ARG A 87 16.39 2.74 8.05
C ARG A 87 16.66 4.06 7.33
N HIS A 88 16.86 4.03 6.01
CA HIS A 88 17.07 5.23 5.20
C HIS A 88 15.86 6.16 5.19
N ALA A 89 14.67 5.63 4.97
CA ALA A 89 13.44 6.42 4.96
C ALA A 89 13.21 7.08 6.33
N ALA A 90 13.35 6.32 7.43
CA ALA A 90 13.19 6.85 8.78
C ALA A 90 14.23 7.92 9.12
N ALA A 91 15.50 7.73 8.74
CA ALA A 91 16.55 8.73 8.95
C ALA A 91 16.24 10.03 8.18
N PHE A 92 15.80 9.92 6.93
CA PHE A 92 15.37 11.07 6.14
C PHE A 92 14.20 11.81 6.78
N LEU A 93 13.14 11.08 7.17
CA LEU A 93 11.93 11.65 7.78
C LEU A 93 12.23 12.32 9.13
N ARG A 94 13.09 11.72 9.96
CA ARG A 94 13.58 12.31 11.22
C ARG A 94 14.34 13.61 10.97
N ARG A 95 15.26 13.62 9.99
CA ARG A 95 16.06 14.80 9.67
C ARG A 95 15.20 15.94 9.11
N ARG A 96 14.31 15.62 8.16
CA ARG A 96 13.55 16.62 7.39
C ARG A 96 12.29 17.12 8.09
N TYR A 97 11.61 16.25 8.82
CA TYR A 97 10.28 16.53 9.39
C TYR A 97 10.21 16.30 10.90
N ARG A 98 11.32 15.93 11.56
CA ARG A 98 11.35 15.57 12.98
C ARG A 98 10.36 14.45 13.32
N ALA A 99 10.13 13.54 12.38
CA ALA A 99 9.19 12.44 12.51
C ALA A 99 9.56 11.51 13.67
N THR A 100 8.60 11.20 14.54
CA THR A 100 8.77 10.29 15.70
C THR A 100 7.94 9.01 15.57
N ARG A 101 6.88 9.02 14.74
CA ARG A 101 5.94 7.92 14.54
C ARG A 101 5.86 7.52 13.07
N PHE A 102 5.76 6.23 12.80
CA PHE A 102 5.87 5.67 11.45
C PHE A 102 4.80 4.61 11.17
N LEU A 103 4.42 4.51 9.90
CA LEU A 103 3.54 3.47 9.36
C LEU A 103 4.35 2.64 8.37
N LEU A 104 4.30 1.31 8.47
CA LEU A 104 4.98 0.42 7.53
C LEU A 104 4.05 0.13 6.36
N TYR A 105 4.49 0.42 5.13
CA TYR A 105 3.62 0.40 3.97
C TYR A 105 4.17 -0.45 2.81
N PHE A 106 3.58 -1.63 2.62
CA PHE A 106 3.88 -2.52 1.49
C PHE A 106 3.06 -2.09 0.28
N GLN A 107 3.57 -1.11 -0.46
CA GLN A 107 2.90 -0.48 -1.62
C GLN A 107 3.30 -1.11 -2.96
N ALA A 108 4.54 -1.60 -3.07
CA ALA A 108 5.08 -2.09 -4.33
C ALA A 108 4.36 -3.36 -4.82
N PHE A 109 3.86 -3.31 -6.05
CA PHE A 109 3.14 -4.41 -6.72
C PHE A 109 1.96 -4.95 -5.89
N SER A 110 1.91 -6.25 -5.60
CA SER A 110 0.83 -6.86 -4.83
C SER A 110 1.40 -7.45 -3.54
N GLY A 111 1.15 -6.76 -2.42
CA GLY A 111 1.75 -7.05 -1.13
C GLY A 111 1.38 -8.40 -0.51
N THR A 112 0.39 -9.11 -1.05
CA THR A 112 -0.01 -10.46 -0.64
C THR A 112 0.27 -11.54 -1.69
N ASN A 113 1.01 -11.22 -2.75
CA ASN A 113 1.35 -12.16 -3.83
C ASN A 113 2.60 -13.01 -3.49
N ALA A 114 2.50 -13.77 -2.41
CA ALA A 114 3.46 -14.80 -2.03
C ALA A 114 2.79 -15.83 -1.09
N PRO A 115 3.38 -17.01 -0.87
CA PRO A 115 2.91 -17.95 0.14
C PRO A 115 2.92 -17.33 1.55
N PRO A 116 1.96 -17.67 2.42
CA PRO A 116 1.84 -17.07 3.77
C PRO A 116 3.10 -17.16 4.64
N ALA A 117 3.91 -18.21 4.51
CA ALA A 117 5.20 -18.31 5.22
C ALA A 117 6.19 -17.21 4.80
N VAL A 118 6.25 -16.90 3.50
CA VAL A 118 7.09 -15.83 2.95
C VAL A 118 6.57 -14.45 3.37
N LEU A 119 5.25 -14.25 3.30
CA LEU A 119 4.61 -13.04 3.77
C LEU A 119 4.90 -12.78 5.25
N ARG A 120 4.71 -13.80 6.11
CA ARG A 120 4.99 -13.74 7.55
C ARG A 120 6.43 -13.31 7.81
N SER A 121 7.40 -14.05 7.26
CA SER A 121 8.82 -13.72 7.43
C SER A 121 9.14 -12.29 7.00
N THR A 122 8.55 -11.82 5.90
CA THR A 122 8.77 -10.48 5.37
C THR A 122 8.16 -9.39 6.25
N TYR A 123 6.91 -9.56 6.68
CA TYR A 123 6.23 -8.61 7.56
C TYR A 123 6.88 -8.55 8.94
N ASP A 124 7.29 -9.70 9.50
CA ASP A 124 7.98 -9.78 10.79
C ASP A 124 9.29 -9.00 10.76
N ARG A 125 10.12 -9.21 9.73
CA ARG A 125 11.37 -8.46 9.53
C ARG A 125 11.15 -6.96 9.42
N GLY A 126 10.17 -6.55 8.61
CA GLY A 126 9.81 -5.14 8.47
C GLY A 126 9.36 -4.53 9.79
N LEU A 127 8.43 -5.19 10.50
CA LEU A 127 7.88 -4.72 11.76
C LEU A 127 8.89 -4.70 12.91
N ALA A 128 9.92 -5.55 12.86
CA ALA A 128 11.00 -5.55 13.85
C ALA A 128 11.93 -4.33 13.76
N CYS A 129 11.91 -3.58 12.65
CA CYS A 129 12.83 -2.47 12.43
C CYS A 129 12.53 -1.24 13.29
N LEU A 130 11.24 -0.95 13.53
CA LEU A 130 10.76 0.25 14.22
C LEU A 130 9.40 -0.01 14.88
N PRO A 131 9.00 0.77 15.90
CA PRO A 131 7.67 0.68 16.50
C PRO A 131 6.61 1.31 15.59
N PHE A 132 6.14 0.55 14.58
CA PHE A 132 5.14 1.01 13.62
C PHE A 132 3.73 1.03 14.22
N GLN A 133 3.02 2.15 14.03
CA GLN A 133 1.63 2.32 14.48
C GLN A 133 0.64 1.61 13.56
N GLU A 134 1.00 1.43 12.29
CA GLU A 134 0.18 0.68 11.33
C GLU A 134 1.03 -0.21 10.45
N LEU A 135 0.49 -1.39 10.14
CA LEU A 135 0.88 -2.21 9.00
C LEU A 135 -0.12 -1.96 7.89
N ILE A 136 0.33 -1.44 6.75
CA ILE A 136 -0.50 -1.18 5.57
C ILE A 136 0.00 -2.06 4.43
N VAL A 137 -0.88 -2.89 3.88
CA VAL A 137 -0.56 -3.78 2.75
C VAL A 137 -1.47 -3.46 1.58
N SER A 138 -0.91 -2.88 0.52
CA SER A 138 -1.61 -2.72 -0.76
C SER A 138 -1.57 -4.01 -1.55
N THR A 139 -2.72 -4.44 -2.06
CA THR A 139 -2.77 -5.68 -2.84
C THR A 139 -3.89 -5.66 -3.87
N ARG A 140 -3.81 -6.60 -4.82
CA ARG A 140 -4.89 -6.86 -5.75
C ARG A 140 -5.93 -7.80 -5.11
N PRO A 141 -7.22 -7.68 -5.48
CA PRO A 141 -8.25 -8.56 -4.94
C PRO A 141 -8.01 -10.06 -5.18
N ASP A 142 -7.55 -10.44 -6.36
CA ASP A 142 -7.22 -11.82 -6.75
C ASP A 142 -6.01 -12.42 -6.01
N CYS A 143 -5.30 -11.63 -5.20
CA CYS A 143 -4.21 -12.10 -4.34
C CYS A 143 -4.64 -12.30 -2.88
N VAL A 144 -5.93 -12.17 -2.57
CA VAL A 144 -6.47 -12.23 -1.21
C VAL A 144 -7.23 -13.54 -1.00
N ASP A 145 -6.81 -14.30 0.01
CA ASP A 145 -7.49 -15.49 0.48
C ASP A 145 -7.57 -15.49 2.02
N ARG A 146 -8.30 -16.44 2.59
CA ARG A 146 -8.53 -16.53 4.04
C ARG A 146 -7.24 -16.72 4.83
N GLU A 147 -6.26 -17.47 4.32
CA GLU A 147 -5.01 -17.73 5.04
C GLU A 147 -4.17 -16.46 5.15
N LYS A 148 -4.06 -15.71 4.05
CA LYS A 148 -3.37 -14.41 4.02
C LYS A 148 -4.07 -13.36 4.88
N VAL A 149 -5.41 -13.33 4.86
CA VAL A 149 -6.18 -12.41 5.70
C VAL A 149 -6.05 -12.76 7.18
N ALA A 150 -6.07 -14.05 7.54
CA ALA A 150 -5.83 -14.49 8.91
C ALA A 150 -4.42 -14.10 9.39
N LEU A 151 -3.40 -14.26 8.54
CA LEU A 151 -2.05 -13.78 8.81
C LEU A 151 -2.03 -12.27 9.07
N LEU A 152 -2.62 -11.46 8.19
CA LEU A 152 -2.67 -10.01 8.36
C LEU A 152 -3.39 -9.61 9.65
N ALA A 153 -4.53 -10.25 9.95
CA ALA A 153 -5.28 -10.02 11.18
C ALA A 153 -4.47 -10.34 12.44
N SER A 154 -3.57 -11.33 12.39
CA SER A 154 -2.69 -11.68 13.52
C SER A 154 -1.71 -10.57 13.92
N TYR A 155 -1.46 -9.59 13.03
CA TYR A 155 -0.63 -8.43 13.36
C TYR A 155 -1.38 -7.30 14.07
N ARG A 156 -2.71 -7.35 14.17
CA ARG A 156 -3.48 -6.32 14.88
C ARG A 156 -3.20 -6.42 16.38
N THR A 157 -2.95 -5.29 17.01
CA THR A 157 -2.83 -5.17 18.47
C THR A 157 -3.65 -3.98 18.95
N THR A 158 -3.69 -3.70 20.26
CA THR A 158 -4.34 -2.48 20.79
C THR A 158 -3.65 -1.20 20.28
N GLU A 159 -2.33 -1.27 20.06
CA GLU A 159 -1.50 -0.13 19.65
C GLU A 159 -1.22 -0.09 18.13
N ARG A 160 -1.52 -1.16 17.40
CA ARG A 160 -1.22 -1.29 15.97
C ARG A 160 -2.44 -1.68 15.16
N ASP A 161 -2.84 -0.81 14.25
CA ASP A 161 -3.84 -1.13 13.24
C ASP A 161 -3.21 -1.88 12.05
N VAL A 162 -4.04 -2.69 11.38
CA VAL A 162 -3.69 -3.33 10.11
C VAL A 162 -4.67 -2.87 9.05
N TRP A 163 -4.14 -2.27 7.99
CA TRP A 163 -4.89 -1.81 6.83
C TRP A 163 -4.57 -2.64 5.61
N VAL A 164 -5.61 -3.02 4.87
CA VAL A 164 -5.47 -3.59 3.53
C VAL A 164 -6.01 -2.59 2.53
N GLU A 165 -5.15 -2.16 1.61
CA GLU A 165 -5.51 -1.28 0.51
C GLU A 165 -5.78 -2.14 -0.74
N LEU A 166 -7.05 -2.25 -1.13
CA LEU A 166 -7.48 -3.05 -2.28
C LEU A 166 -7.54 -2.21 -3.56
N GLY A 167 -6.76 -2.60 -4.56
CA GLY A 167 -6.81 -2.00 -5.88
C GLY A 167 -8.00 -2.47 -6.71
N ALA A 168 -9.19 -1.88 -6.57
CA ALA A 168 -10.32 -2.17 -7.46
C ALA A 168 -10.13 -1.49 -8.83
N GLN A 169 -9.71 -0.23 -8.80
CA GLN A 169 -9.53 0.70 -9.92
C GLN A 169 -10.83 1.10 -10.62
N SER A 170 -11.70 0.14 -10.97
CA SER A 170 -13.05 0.37 -11.45
C SER A 170 -13.97 -0.72 -10.90
N LEU A 171 -15.28 -0.43 -10.83
CA LEU A 171 -16.31 -1.42 -10.51
C LEU A 171 -17.13 -1.81 -11.75
N GLN A 172 -16.63 -1.49 -12.93
CA GLN A 172 -17.21 -1.85 -14.22
C GLN A 172 -16.37 -2.94 -14.91
N GLU A 173 -16.95 -4.12 -15.12
CA GLU A 173 -16.23 -5.27 -15.70
C GLU A 173 -15.61 -4.93 -17.07
N HIS A 174 -16.34 -4.22 -17.92
CA HIS A 174 -15.85 -3.84 -19.24
C HIS A 174 -14.63 -2.91 -19.17
N THR A 175 -14.56 -2.02 -18.17
CA THR A 175 -13.38 -1.19 -17.91
C THR A 175 -12.21 -2.04 -17.40
N LEU A 176 -12.45 -2.97 -16.48
CA LEU A 176 -11.42 -3.87 -15.96
C LEU A 176 -10.77 -4.71 -17.06
N VAL A 177 -11.56 -5.21 -18.01
CA VAL A 177 -11.06 -5.90 -19.21
C VAL A 177 -10.22 -4.95 -20.07
N ARG A 178 -10.74 -3.75 -20.38
CA ARG A 178 -10.05 -2.76 -21.21
C ARG A 178 -8.68 -2.35 -20.67
N ILE A 179 -8.55 -2.19 -19.35
CA ILE A 179 -7.28 -1.79 -18.72
C ILE A 179 -6.36 -2.97 -18.39
N ASN A 180 -6.69 -4.18 -18.87
CA ASN A 180 -5.97 -5.41 -18.57
C ASN A 180 -5.76 -5.60 -17.05
N ARG A 181 -6.83 -5.40 -16.25
CA ARG A 181 -6.73 -5.46 -14.79
C ARG A 181 -6.42 -6.86 -14.31
N GLY A 182 -7.09 -7.88 -14.84
CA GLY A 182 -6.85 -9.30 -14.53
C GLY A 182 -7.68 -9.94 -13.44
N HIS A 183 -8.42 -9.15 -12.69
CA HIS A 183 -9.44 -9.65 -11.77
C HIS A 183 -10.77 -9.02 -12.14
N THR A 184 -11.83 -9.65 -11.66
CA THR A 184 -13.23 -9.22 -11.86
C THR A 184 -13.71 -8.37 -10.69
N VAL A 185 -14.89 -7.78 -10.85
CA VAL A 185 -15.64 -7.13 -9.76
C VAL A 185 -16.05 -8.16 -8.71
N LYS A 186 -16.33 -9.41 -9.13
CA LYS A 186 -16.61 -10.52 -8.21
C LYS A 186 -15.41 -10.81 -7.29
N ASP A 187 -14.19 -10.85 -7.84
CA ASP A 187 -12.97 -11.04 -7.04
C ASP A 187 -12.78 -9.92 -6.02
N PHE A 188 -13.11 -8.67 -6.41
CA PHE A 188 -13.13 -7.54 -5.49
C PHE A 188 -14.09 -7.75 -4.32
N TYR A 189 -15.36 -8.07 -4.58
CA TYR A 189 -16.34 -8.27 -3.50
C TYR A 189 -15.99 -9.49 -2.63
N ALA A 190 -15.43 -10.55 -3.19
CA ALA A 190 -14.97 -11.71 -2.43
C ALA A 190 -13.83 -11.32 -1.47
N ALA A 191 -12.78 -10.66 -1.99
CA ALA A 191 -11.67 -10.18 -1.18
C ALA A 191 -12.13 -9.20 -0.09
N TYR A 192 -12.97 -8.23 -0.45
CA TYR A 192 -13.51 -7.25 0.49
C TYR A 192 -14.29 -7.94 1.61
N SER A 193 -15.17 -8.89 1.27
CA SER A 193 -15.97 -9.62 2.26
C SER A 193 -15.10 -10.38 3.26
N ILE A 194 -14.05 -11.06 2.80
CA ILE A 194 -13.11 -11.77 3.69
C ILE A 194 -12.42 -10.76 4.62
N LEU A 195 -11.95 -9.62 4.12
CA LEU A 195 -11.33 -8.59 4.97
C LEU A 195 -12.27 -8.06 6.05
N LYS A 196 -13.55 -7.86 5.70
CA LYS A 196 -14.58 -7.41 6.64
C LYS A 196 -14.89 -8.44 7.71
N GLU A 197 -14.95 -9.72 7.36
CA GLU A 197 -15.17 -10.84 8.29
C GLU A 197 -14.11 -10.88 9.39
N TYR A 198 -12.83 -10.59 9.05
CA TYR A 198 -11.73 -10.55 10.02
C TYR A 198 -11.60 -9.19 10.75
N GLY A 199 -12.47 -8.23 10.43
CA GLY A 199 -12.47 -6.89 11.03
C GLY A 199 -11.20 -6.09 10.69
N LEU A 200 -10.61 -6.32 9.52
CA LEU A 200 -9.48 -5.51 9.04
C LEU A 200 -9.97 -4.15 8.53
N LYS A 201 -9.15 -3.12 8.72
CA LYS A 201 -9.41 -1.82 8.10
C LYS A 201 -9.10 -1.93 6.63
N THR A 202 -9.99 -1.42 5.79
CA THR A 202 -9.89 -1.59 4.33
C THR A 202 -10.05 -0.25 3.66
N ALA A 203 -9.12 0.06 2.76
CA ALA A 203 -9.22 1.18 1.84
C ALA A 203 -9.32 0.63 0.43
N VAL A 204 -10.12 1.28 -0.42
CA VAL A 204 -10.33 0.88 -1.81
C VAL A 204 -9.71 1.95 -2.70
N HIS A 205 -8.84 1.53 -3.62
CA HIS A 205 -8.28 2.41 -4.63
C HIS A 205 -9.15 2.35 -5.89
N LEU A 206 -9.56 3.52 -6.35
CA LEU A 206 -10.30 3.75 -7.59
C LEU A 206 -9.50 4.72 -8.45
N ILE A 207 -9.58 4.55 -9.77
CA ILE A 207 -9.08 5.52 -10.75
C ILE A 207 -10.30 6.07 -11.45
N PHE A 208 -10.47 7.39 -11.39
CA PHE A 208 -11.59 8.05 -12.06
C PHE A 208 -11.20 8.47 -13.47
N GLY A 209 -12.08 8.23 -14.43
CA GLY A 209 -11.90 8.68 -15.81
C GLY A 209 -10.95 7.80 -16.59
N LEU A 210 -10.97 6.49 -16.36
CA LEU A 210 -10.27 5.55 -17.21
C LEU A 210 -10.81 5.64 -18.66
N PRO A 211 -10.00 5.30 -19.68
CA PRO A 211 -10.43 5.42 -21.07
C PRO A 211 -11.77 4.74 -21.33
N GLY A 212 -12.76 5.53 -21.77
CA GLY A 212 -14.11 5.10 -22.08
C GLY A 212 -15.06 4.97 -20.88
N GLU A 213 -14.68 5.42 -19.68
CA GLU A 213 -15.61 5.68 -18.58
C GLU A 213 -16.33 7.03 -18.76
N SER A 214 -17.52 7.10 -18.20
CA SER A 214 -18.45 8.23 -18.22
C SER A 214 -18.80 8.66 -16.78
N ARG A 215 -19.68 9.65 -16.63
CA ARG A 215 -20.13 10.10 -15.31
C ARG A 215 -20.97 9.07 -14.54
N THR A 216 -21.52 8.07 -15.24
CA THR A 216 -22.39 7.06 -14.64
C THR A 216 -21.65 5.80 -14.20
N ASP A 217 -20.35 5.73 -14.49
CA ASP A 217 -19.46 4.64 -14.08
C ASP A 217 -18.86 4.89 -12.69
#